data_AF-D4CXD1-F1
#
_entry.id   AF-D4CXD1-F1
#
_cell.length_a   1.000
_cell.length_b   1.000
_cell.length_c   1.000
_cell.angle_alpha   90.00
_cell.angle_beta   90.00
_cell.angle_gamma   90.00
#
_symmetry.space_group_name_H-M   'P 1'
#
loop_
_entity.id
_entity.type
_entity.pdbx_description
1 polymer ?
#
loop_
_entity_poly.entity_id
_entity_poly.type
_entity_poly.pdbx_seq_one_letter_code
_entity_poly.pdbx_strand_id
1 'polypeptide(L)'
;MENKVLKIKINKINDKYSYFKIIYFNKNILKLGTEIKTDIHLYKKFYFKITQKSSYFRMEVINNEIYHVFNLYFHEDDKLKPFVIENEYIERFNYLIKTINEKYSYNISKEHS
;
A
#
# COMPACT_ATOMS: atom_id res chain seq x y z
N MET A 1 -10.08 14.50 11.13
CA MET A 1 -8.91 13.61 10.97
C MET A 1 -9.17 12.84 9.68
N GLU A 2 -8.34 12.97 8.64
CA GLU A 2 -8.58 12.27 7.36
C GLU A 2 -8.77 10.78 7.63
N ASN A 3 -9.91 10.23 7.20
CA ASN A 3 -10.36 8.85 7.39
C ASN A 3 -9.51 7.83 6.61
N LYS A 4 -8.17 7.95 6.65
CA LYS A 4 -7.26 7.07 5.91
C LYS A 4 -7.40 5.65 6.43
N VAL A 5 -7.47 4.69 5.51
CA VAL A 5 -7.44 3.24 5.78
C VAL A 5 -6.04 2.67 5.67
N LEU A 6 -5.13 3.37 4.99
CA LEU A 6 -3.75 2.97 4.77
C LEU A 6 -2.84 4.20 4.74
N LYS A 7 -1.76 4.18 5.52
CA LYS A 7 -0.73 5.22 5.51
C LYS A 7 0.65 4.61 5.38
N ILE A 8 1.47 5.25 4.57
CA ILE A 8 2.86 4.88 4.34
C ILE A 8 3.79 6.01 4.75
N LYS A 9 5.06 5.68 4.93
CA LYS A 9 6.17 6.60 5.13
C LYS A 9 7.25 6.27 4.10
N ILE A 10 7.73 7.29 3.42
CA ILE A 10 8.82 7.18 2.45
C ILE A 10 9.96 8.09 2.93
N ASN A 11 11.16 7.53 3.06
CA ASN A 11 12.37 8.27 3.42
C ASN A 11 13.40 8.13 2.31
N LYS A 12 13.80 9.24 1.68
CA LYS A 12 14.82 9.22 0.62
C LYS A 12 16.16 8.75 1.19
N ILE A 13 16.81 7.82 0.49
CA ILE A 13 18.17 7.35 0.80
C ILE A 13 19.16 8.10 -0.09
N ASN A 14 18.94 8.06 -1.41
CA ASN A 14 19.74 8.74 -2.42
C ASN A 14 18.89 9.00 -3.68
N ASP A 15 19.50 9.43 -4.78
CA ASP A 15 18.77 9.75 -6.02
C ASP A 15 18.16 8.53 -6.72
N LYS A 16 18.61 7.33 -6.39
CA LYS A 16 18.07 6.09 -6.94
C LYS A 16 17.08 5.39 -6.02
N TYR A 17 17.26 5.46 -4.70
CA TYR A 17 16.54 4.63 -3.74
C TYR A 17 15.91 5.42 -2.58
N SER A 18 14.81 4.86 -2.07
CA SER A 18 14.10 5.30 -0.88
C SER A 18 13.69 4.12 0.00
N TYR A 19 13.58 4.35 1.31
CA TYR A 19 12.91 3.45 2.24
C TYR A 19 11.41 3.65 2.18
N PHE A 20 10.67 2.55 2.18
CA PHE A 20 9.22 2.49 2.20
C PHE A 20 8.74 1.70 3.41
N LYS A 21 7.76 2.23 4.14
CA LYS A 21 7.16 1.54 5.30
C LYS A 21 5.66 1.82 5.39
N ILE A 22 4.85 0.80 5.66
CA ILE A 22 3.45 0.99 6.06
C ILE A 22 3.46 1.37 7.55
N ILE A 23 2.89 2.53 7.89
CA ILE A 23 2.88 3.06 9.27
C ILE A 23 1.48 3.05 9.88
N TYR A 24 0.45 2.80 9.08
CA TYR A 24 -0.91 2.62 9.57
C TYR A 24 -1.71 1.79 8.58
N PHE A 25 -2.56 0.91 9.12
CA PHE A 25 -3.39 -0.01 8.37
C PHE A 25 -4.68 -0.28 9.14
N ASN A 26 -5.84 0.08 8.58
CA ASN A 26 -7.13 -0.16 9.22
C ASN A 26 -7.60 -1.59 8.95
N LYS A 27 -7.33 -2.50 9.90
CA LYS A 27 -7.68 -3.93 9.82
C LYS A 27 -9.18 -4.20 9.76
N ASN A 28 -10.02 -3.27 10.23
CA ASN A 28 -11.47 -3.44 10.20
C ASN A 28 -12.03 -3.28 8.78
N ILE A 29 -11.36 -2.50 7.94
CA ILE A 29 -11.77 -2.20 6.57
C ILE A 29 -10.98 -3.03 5.56
N LEU A 30 -9.65 -3.04 5.69
CA LEU A 30 -8.73 -3.78 4.82
C LEU A 30 -8.49 -5.18 5.41
N LYS A 31 -9.46 -6.07 5.25
CA LYS A 31 -9.41 -7.44 5.79
C LYS A 31 -8.50 -8.36 4.97
N LEU A 32 -8.09 -9.48 5.56
CA LEU A 32 -7.38 -10.55 4.83
C LEU A 32 -8.19 -10.98 3.61
N GLY A 33 -7.50 -11.19 2.48
CA GLY A 33 -8.15 -11.50 1.21
C GLY A 33 -8.71 -10.28 0.46
N THR A 34 -8.56 -9.05 0.99
CA THR A 34 -8.91 -7.85 0.21
C THR A 34 -8.03 -7.77 -1.02
N GLU A 35 -8.67 -7.70 -2.18
CA GLU A 35 -8.03 -7.57 -3.47
C GLU A 35 -8.48 -6.29 -4.16
N ILE A 36 -7.53 -5.52 -4.70
CA ILE A 36 -7.81 -4.30 -5.44
C ILE A 36 -7.03 -4.38 -6.74
N LYS A 37 -7.77 -4.40 -7.85
CA LYS A 37 -7.23 -4.26 -9.20
C LYS A 37 -7.48 -2.82 -9.61
N THR A 38 -6.41 -2.09 -9.91
CA THR A 38 -6.52 -0.71 -10.37
C THR A 38 -5.61 -0.49 -11.57
N ASP A 39 -6.16 0.14 -12.60
CA ASP A 39 -5.37 0.73 -13.67
C ASP A 39 -4.91 2.11 -13.18
N ILE A 40 -3.62 2.27 -12.95
CA ILE A 40 -3.03 3.57 -12.62
C ILE A 40 -2.82 4.27 -13.96
N HIS A 41 -3.47 5.41 -14.19
CA HIS A 41 -3.33 6.10 -15.47
C HIS A 41 -1.84 6.46 -15.69
N LEU A 42 -1.30 6.09 -16.86
CA LEU A 42 0.13 6.03 -17.27
C LEU A 42 0.91 4.73 -16.98
N TYR A 43 0.43 3.86 -16.09
CA TYR A 43 1.14 2.63 -15.70
C TYR A 43 0.18 1.44 -15.56
N LYS A 44 0.29 0.44 -16.46
CA LYS A 44 -0.64 -0.71 -16.54
C LYS A 44 -0.89 -1.39 -15.18
N LYS A 45 -2.11 -1.93 -15.03
CA LYS A 45 -2.64 -2.87 -14.02
C LYS A 45 -1.76 -3.12 -12.80
N PHE A 46 -2.15 -2.52 -11.68
CA PHE A 46 -1.68 -2.88 -10.34
C PHE A 46 -2.67 -3.87 -9.74
N TYR A 47 -2.12 -4.95 -9.19
CA TYR A 47 -2.87 -5.87 -8.35
C TYR A 47 -2.39 -5.74 -6.91
N PHE A 48 -3.29 -5.36 -6.03
CA PHE A 48 -3.12 -5.31 -4.58
C PHE A 48 -3.84 -6.51 -3.98
N LYS A 49 -3.15 -7.25 -3.12
CA LYS A 49 -3.72 -8.35 -2.36
C LYS A 49 -3.19 -8.32 -0.94
N ILE A 50 -4.10 -8.44 0.02
CA ILE A 50 -3.77 -8.55 1.43
C ILE A 50 -3.69 -10.02 1.80
N THR A 51 -2.48 -10.50 2.10
CA THR A 51 -2.25 -11.86 2.58
C THR A 51 -1.68 -11.86 3.98
N GLN A 52 -2.03 -12.87 4.78
CA GLN A 52 -1.39 -13.14 6.05
C GLN A 52 -0.19 -14.05 5.78
N LYS A 53 1.01 -13.59 6.13
CA LYS A 53 2.17 -14.46 6.27
C LYS A 53 2.81 -14.10 7.59
N SER A 54 2.78 -15.04 8.54
CA SER A 54 3.47 -14.94 9.85
C SER A 54 3.46 -13.54 10.48
N SER A 55 2.44 -13.19 11.28
CA SER A 55 2.33 -11.92 12.04
C SER A 55 2.36 -10.59 11.24
N TYR A 56 2.46 -10.60 9.91
CA TYR A 56 2.42 -9.38 9.10
C TYR A 56 1.48 -9.47 7.89
N PHE A 57 1.02 -8.31 7.43
CA PHE A 57 0.26 -8.19 6.18
C PHE A 57 1.23 -8.00 5.03
N ARG A 58 1.10 -8.82 3.98
CA ARG A 58 1.85 -8.68 2.74
C ARG A 58 0.95 -8.05 1.68
N MET A 59 1.45 -6.98 1.08
CA MET A 59 0.89 -6.35 -0.11
C MET A 59 1.73 -6.77 -1.30
N GLU A 60 1.11 -7.46 -2.25
CA GLU A 60 1.69 -7.69 -3.58
C GLU A 60 1.34 -6.51 -4.48
N VAL A 61 2.28 -6.05 -5.31
CA VAL A 61 2.02 -5.16 -6.44
C VAL A 61 2.64 -5.80 -7.67
N ILE A 62 1.82 -6.18 -8.63
CA ILE A 62 2.26 -6.77 -9.90
C ILE A 62 2.25 -5.68 -10.98
N ASN A 63 3.38 -5.45 -11.64
CA ASN A 63 3.44 -4.66 -12.87
C ASN A 63 3.46 -5.60 -14.08
N ASN A 64 2.40 -5.59 -14.90
CA ASN A 64 2.25 -6.50 -16.04
C ASN A 64 3.28 -6.28 -17.17
N GLU A 65 4.06 -5.20 -17.17
CA GLU A 65 5.11 -4.99 -18.17
C GLU A 65 6.45 -5.63 -17.78
N ILE A 66 6.68 -5.88 -16.48
CA ILE A 66 8.00 -6.36 -15.98
C ILE A 66 7.86 -7.49 -14.93
N TYR A 67 6.66 -8.03 -14.67
CA TYR A 67 6.40 -9.06 -13.65
C TYR A 67 7.10 -8.82 -12.29
N HIS A 68 7.29 -7.56 -11.90
CA HIS A 68 7.82 -7.26 -10.59
C HIS A 68 6.71 -7.38 -9.56
N VAL A 69 6.93 -8.24 -8.55
CA VAL A 69 6.09 -8.38 -7.37
C VAL A 69 6.75 -7.64 -6.22
N PHE A 70 6.23 -6.47 -5.85
CA PHE A 70 6.66 -5.80 -4.62
C PHE A 70 5.94 -6.40 -3.43
N ASN A 71 6.69 -6.77 -2.39
CA ASN A 71 6.14 -7.30 -1.14
C ASN A 71 6.28 -6.25 -0.04
N LEU A 72 5.19 -5.57 0.28
CA LEU A 72 5.21 -4.57 1.37
C LEU A 72 4.62 -5.19 2.63
N TYR A 73 5.31 -4.98 3.74
CA TYR A 73 4.98 -5.63 5.00
C TYR A 73 4.48 -4.62 6.03
N PHE A 74 3.42 -4.99 6.77
CA PHE A 74 2.94 -4.25 7.94
C PHE A 74 2.94 -5.15 9.17
N HIS A 75 3.54 -4.68 10.26
CA HIS A 75 3.53 -5.33 11.57
C HIS A 75 3.21 -4.26 12.62
N GLU A 76 2.39 -4.61 13.62
CA GLU A 76 1.94 -3.66 14.66
C GLU A 76 3.07 -3.22 15.57
N ASP A 77 3.92 -4.17 15.98
CA ASP A 77 5.20 -3.84 16.61
C ASP A 77 6.17 -3.43 15.50
N ASP A 78 6.70 -2.22 15.54
CA ASP A 78 7.52 -1.55 14.51
C ASP A 78 8.82 -2.27 14.06
N LYS A 79 9.00 -3.52 14.48
CA LYS A 79 10.11 -4.46 14.30
C LYS A 79 10.47 -4.75 12.84
N LEU A 80 9.59 -4.48 11.89
CA LEU A 80 9.90 -4.69 10.47
C LEU A 80 10.75 -3.55 9.92
N LYS A 81 11.86 -3.94 9.29
CA LYS A 81 12.73 -3.03 8.55
C LYS A 81 11.96 -2.44 7.36
N PRO A 82 12.16 -1.15 7.04
CA PRO A 82 11.61 -0.56 5.83
C PRO A 82 12.14 -1.29 4.59
N PHE A 83 11.30 -1.38 3.56
CA PHE A 83 11.67 -1.96 2.28
C PHE A 83 12.40 -0.90 1.43
N VAL A 84 13.44 -1.29 0.69
CA VAL A 84 14.13 -0.38 -0.23
C VAL A 84 13.43 -0.44 -1.59
N ILE A 85 13.00 0.71 -2.09
CA ILE A 85 12.38 0.88 -3.41
C ILE A 85 13.19 1.84 -4.27
N GLU A 86 13.12 1.70 -5.58
CA GLU A 86 13.64 2.71 -6.49
C GLU A 86 12.71 3.92 -6.51
N ASN A 87 13.29 5.12 -6.65
CA ASN A 87 12.55 6.38 -6.60
C ASN A 87 11.51 6.49 -7.72
N GLU A 88 11.72 5.83 -8.86
CA GLU A 88 10.76 5.78 -9.97
C GLU A 88 9.41 5.14 -9.59
N TYR A 89 9.35 4.34 -8.52
CA TYR A 89 8.11 3.71 -8.06
C TYR A 89 7.35 4.54 -7.03
N ILE A 90 7.92 5.63 -6.50
CA ILE A 90 7.32 6.42 -5.41
C ILE A 90 5.97 6.99 -5.83
N GLU A 91 5.90 7.62 -7.01
CA GLU A 91 4.67 8.22 -7.51
C GLU A 91 3.56 7.17 -7.69
N ARG A 92 3.94 6.00 -8.22
CA ARG A 92 3.04 4.85 -8.41
C ARG A 92 2.47 4.34 -7.08
N PHE A 93 3.32 4.19 -6.07
CA PHE A 93 2.86 3.80 -4.74
C PHE A 93 1.95 4.87 -4.13
N ASN A 94 2.30 6.15 -4.21
CA ASN A 94 1.46 7.23 -3.70
C ASN A 94 0.06 7.21 -4.33
N TYR A 95 -0.04 6.99 -5.64
CA TYR A 95 -1.33 6.85 -6.33
C TYR A 95 -2.13 5.63 -5.86
N LEU A 96 -1.48 4.47 -5.69
CA LEU A 96 -2.14 3.28 -5.17
C LEU A 96 -2.71 3.54 -3.76
N ILE A 97 -1.92 4.13 -2.87
CA ILE A 97 -2.37 4.47 -1.50
C ILE A 97 -3.52 5.48 -1.54
N LYS A 98 -3.47 6.46 -2.44
CA LYS A 98 -4.57 7.41 -2.65
C LYS A 98 -5.83 6.69 -3.10
N THR A 99 -5.75 5.85 -4.13
CA THR A 99 -6.88 5.05 -4.66
C THR A 99 -7.50 4.16 -3.57
N ILE A 100 -6.67 3.50 -2.76
CA ILE A 100 -7.15 2.69 -1.63
C ILE A 100 -7.89 3.55 -0.62
N ASN A 101 -7.31 4.69 -0.23
CA ASN A 101 -7.96 5.59 0.70
C ASN A 101 -9.28 6.13 0.11
N GLU A 102 -9.32 6.60 -1.13
CA GLU A 102 -10.56 7.10 -1.74
C GLU A 102 -11.66 6.03 -1.79
N LYS A 103 -11.32 4.80 -2.19
CA LYS A 103 -12.27 3.69 -2.30
C LYS A 103 -12.88 3.28 -0.96
N TYR A 104 -12.09 3.32 0.12
CA TYR A 104 -12.48 2.72 1.39
C TYR A 104 -12.71 3.73 2.52
N SER A 105 -12.29 4.98 2.37
CA SER A 105 -12.58 6.06 3.34
C SER A 105 -14.04 6.53 3.24
N TYR A 106 -14.68 6.39 2.07
CA TYR A 106 -16.07 6.82 1.82
C TYR A 106 -17.11 6.05 2.64
N ASN A 107 -16.77 4.83 3.10
CA ASN A 107 -17.66 4.02 3.94
C ASN A 107 -17.69 4.47 5.42
N ILE A 108 -16.70 5.26 5.87
CA ILE A 108 -16.62 5.73 7.26
C ILE A 108 -17.56 6.93 7.49
N SER A 109 -17.92 7.68 6.45
CA SER A 109 -18.80 8.84 6.56
C SER A 109 -20.30 8.53 6.56
N LYS A 110 -20.73 7.33 6.14
CA LYS A 110 -22.17 6.96 6.07
C LYS A 110 -22.69 6.23 7.30
N GLU A 111 -21.84 5.61 8.11
CA GLU A 111 -22.27 4.93 9.35
C GLU A 111 -22.48 5.91 10.54
N HIS A 112 -22.21 7.20 10.33
CA HIS A 112 -22.44 8.27 11.31
C HIS A 112 -23.36 9.39 10.78
N SER A 113 -24.13 9.14 9.71
CA SER A 113 -25.16 10.05 9.19
C SER A 113 -26.55 9.61 9.61
#